data_AF-A0A3A4X5N4-F1
#
_entry.id   AF-A0A3A4X5N4-F1
#
_cell.length_a   1.000
_cell.length_b   1.000
_cell.length_c   1.000
_cell.angle_alpha   90.00
_cell.angle_beta   90.00
_cell.angle_gamma   90.00
#
_symmetry.space_group_name_H-M   'P 1'
#
loop_
_entity.id
_entity.type
_entity.pdbx_description
1 polymer ?
#
loop_
_entity_poly.entity_id
_entity_poly.type
_entity_poly.pdbx_seq_one_letter_code
_entity_poly.pdbx_strand_id
1 'polypeptide(L)'
;MVMFQISTEQKVCEVGGVKFGGQPGEYPCVCVSSIFQKGDKVFPDKRKDGFDQNKAAELLKTQERLTEETGIPGMADIVANTGEEFKLFIDFVSSNSRMPFCIDAWVMKPKLEGAAYCAEKGLLDRMFYNSLTVWEKDLETEIREIAQIGVKHVLLVAFDQENQMPSGRIAGTQKLLDVIEKVGAKFESIFVDTSVMNGPATAFCGVANKMIKEKWGFPTASAPSNGSYMDLKRFKEMWAFKGWSATDAALESLSAFFFHDMIFSGPMAG
;
A
#
# COMPACT_ATOMS: atom_id res chain seq x y z
N MET A 1 -16.58 6.30 26.63
CA MET A 1 -16.07 5.78 25.35
C MET A 1 -14.87 4.91 25.64
N VAL A 2 -14.85 3.68 25.14
CA VAL A 2 -13.63 2.85 25.12
C VAL A 2 -12.65 3.53 24.15
N MET A 3 -11.37 3.67 24.52
CA MET A 3 -10.35 4.45 23.81
C MET A 3 -10.26 4.18 22.30
N PHE A 4 -10.63 2.98 21.85
CA PHE A 4 -10.52 2.53 20.47
C PHE A 4 -11.85 2.32 19.74
N GLN A 5 -12.99 2.54 20.40
CA GLN A 5 -14.28 2.35 19.74
C GLN A 5 -14.67 3.58 18.93
N ILE A 6 -14.94 3.39 17.64
CA ILE A 6 -15.38 4.44 16.73
C ILE A 6 -16.90 4.32 16.53
N SER A 7 -17.62 5.43 16.71
CA SER A 7 -19.09 5.44 16.61
C SER A 7 -19.59 5.25 15.17
N THR A 8 -18.84 5.73 14.19
CA THR A 8 -19.14 5.59 12.77
C THR A 8 -19.03 4.13 12.36
N GLU A 9 -19.98 3.64 11.57
CA GLU A 9 -19.93 2.29 11.01
C GLU A 9 -18.65 2.12 10.19
N GLN A 10 -17.86 1.09 10.52
CA GLN A 10 -16.58 0.84 9.87
C GLN A 10 -16.78 -0.07 8.67
N LYS A 11 -16.12 0.28 7.56
CA LYS A 11 -16.11 -0.51 6.35
C LYS A 11 -15.05 -1.59 6.47
N VAL A 12 -15.35 -2.76 5.91
CA VAL A 12 -14.41 -3.86 5.73
C VAL A 12 -14.23 -4.05 4.23
N CYS A 13 -12.98 -4.02 3.78
CA CYS A 13 -12.60 -4.31 2.41
C CYS A 13 -12.13 -5.76 2.31
N GLU A 14 -12.32 -6.37 1.15
CA GLU A 14 -11.80 -7.69 0.82
C GLU A 14 -11.04 -7.58 -0.51
N VAL A 15 -9.76 -8.00 -0.51
CA VAL A 15 -8.92 -8.06 -1.73
C VAL A 15 -8.25 -9.42 -1.77
N GLY A 16 -8.53 -10.21 -2.80
CA GLY A 16 -7.98 -11.55 -2.97
C GLY A 16 -8.25 -12.51 -1.80
N GLY A 17 -9.39 -12.33 -1.10
CA GLY A 17 -9.76 -13.11 0.08
C GLY A 17 -9.20 -12.58 1.41
N VAL A 18 -8.37 -11.53 1.41
CA VAL A 18 -7.87 -10.88 2.62
C VAL A 18 -8.80 -9.75 3.02
N LYS A 19 -9.34 -9.82 4.25
CA LYS A 19 -10.19 -8.80 4.85
C LYS A 19 -9.42 -7.86 5.75
N PHE A 20 -9.69 -6.56 5.63
CA PHE A 20 -9.10 -5.52 6.47
C PHE A 20 -10.03 -4.30 6.60
N GLY A 21 -9.81 -3.48 7.62
CA GLY A 21 -10.75 -2.43 8.03
C GLY A 21 -11.46 -2.80 9.33
N GLY A 22 -12.71 -2.37 9.45
CA GLY A 22 -13.52 -2.66 10.64
C GLY A 22 -13.12 -1.83 11.86
N GLN A 23 -13.65 -2.23 13.02
CA GLN A 23 -13.25 -1.65 14.31
C GLN A 23 -11.83 -2.07 14.68
N PRO A 24 -11.07 -1.24 15.42
CA PRO A 24 -9.76 -1.64 15.93
C PRO A 24 -9.84 -2.97 16.70
N GLY A 25 -9.04 -3.95 16.27
CA GLY A 25 -9.00 -5.30 16.83
C GLY A 25 -9.96 -6.31 16.16
N GLU A 26 -10.73 -5.91 15.15
CA GLU A 26 -11.62 -6.81 14.41
C GLU A 26 -10.86 -7.67 13.40
N TYR A 27 -9.92 -7.07 12.66
CA TYR A 27 -9.02 -7.75 11.73
C TYR A 27 -7.55 -7.40 12.03
N PRO A 28 -6.59 -8.31 11.75
CA PRO A 28 -5.17 -7.99 11.84
C PRO A 28 -4.78 -6.89 10.84
N CYS A 29 -3.80 -6.06 11.21
CA CYS A 29 -3.21 -5.08 10.30
C CYS A 29 -2.46 -5.82 9.18
N VAL A 30 -2.79 -5.55 7.92
CA VAL A 30 -2.17 -6.22 6.76
C VAL A 30 -0.77 -5.65 6.51
N CYS A 31 0.21 -6.52 6.27
CA CYS A 31 1.55 -6.10 5.83
C CYS A 31 1.66 -6.13 4.30
N VAL A 32 1.99 -5.01 3.68
CA VAL A 32 2.23 -4.91 2.24
C VAL A 32 3.73 -4.69 2.00
N SER A 33 4.41 -5.74 1.56
CA SER A 33 5.84 -5.70 1.33
C SER A 33 6.14 -5.53 -0.14
N SER A 34 7.05 -4.62 -0.49
CA SER A 34 7.39 -4.34 -1.88
C SER A 34 8.35 -5.35 -2.47
N ILE A 35 8.21 -5.59 -3.77
CA ILE A 35 9.09 -6.43 -4.58
C ILE A 35 9.30 -5.75 -5.94
N PHE A 36 10.49 -5.90 -6.49
CA PHE A 36 10.93 -5.25 -7.72
C PHE A 36 11.02 -3.73 -7.61
N GLN A 37 11.22 -3.16 -6.43
CA GLN A 37 11.48 -1.72 -6.33
C GLN A 37 12.91 -1.36 -6.77
N LYS A 38 13.20 -0.06 -6.91
CA LYS A 38 14.56 0.40 -7.22
C LYS A 38 15.51 0.01 -6.08
N GLY A 39 16.61 -0.66 -6.43
CA GLY A 39 17.61 -1.12 -5.45
C GLY A 39 17.24 -2.39 -4.72
N ASP A 40 16.15 -3.07 -5.13
CA ASP A 40 15.78 -4.37 -4.60
C ASP A 40 16.88 -5.41 -4.89
N LYS A 41 17.15 -6.26 -3.90
CA LYS A 41 18.20 -7.28 -3.94
C LYS A 41 17.86 -8.44 -4.89
N VAL A 42 16.65 -8.50 -5.44
CA VAL A 42 16.30 -9.44 -6.53
C VAL A 42 16.98 -9.08 -7.85
N PHE A 43 17.47 -7.85 -8.01
CA PHE A 43 18.27 -7.46 -9.17
C PHE A 43 19.76 -7.64 -8.85
N PRO A 44 20.43 -8.69 -9.36
CA PRO A 44 21.87 -8.88 -9.10
C PRO A 44 22.71 -7.77 -9.75
N ASP A 45 22.25 -7.27 -10.91
CA ASP A 45 22.85 -6.20 -11.69
C ASP A 45 21.82 -5.07 -11.95
N LYS A 46 21.81 -4.50 -13.16
CA LYS A 46 20.83 -3.46 -13.50
C LYS A 46 19.48 -4.13 -13.72
N ARG A 47 18.41 -3.49 -13.22
CA ARG A 47 17.01 -3.90 -13.43
C ARG A 47 16.68 -4.37 -14.85
N LYS A 48 17.17 -3.64 -15.86
CA LYS A 48 16.94 -3.93 -17.28
C LYS A 48 17.54 -5.26 -17.77
N ASP A 49 18.49 -5.82 -17.02
CA ASP A 49 19.19 -7.06 -17.34
C ASP A 49 18.43 -8.29 -16.78
N GLY A 50 17.29 -8.08 -16.12
CA GLY A 50 16.46 -9.12 -15.50
C GLY A 50 16.64 -9.21 -13.98
N PHE A 51 15.90 -10.13 -13.36
CA PHE A 51 15.92 -10.38 -11.92
C PHE A 51 16.17 -11.86 -11.61
N ASP A 52 16.69 -12.12 -10.40
CA ASP A 52 16.85 -13.46 -9.86
C ASP A 52 15.48 -14.04 -9.48
N GLN A 53 14.95 -14.90 -10.35
CA GLN A 53 13.67 -15.55 -10.17
C GLN A 53 13.63 -16.47 -8.94
N ASN A 54 14.73 -17.16 -8.62
CA ASN A 54 14.76 -18.06 -7.46
C ASN A 54 14.65 -17.26 -6.17
N LYS A 55 15.42 -16.18 -6.07
CA LYS A 55 15.37 -15.27 -4.93
C LYS A 55 14.02 -14.59 -4.79
N ALA A 56 13.45 -14.09 -5.88
CA ALA A 56 12.12 -13.48 -5.86
C ALA A 56 11.03 -14.49 -5.40
N ALA A 57 11.08 -15.75 -5.86
CA ALA A 57 10.15 -16.79 -5.43
C ALA A 57 10.33 -17.16 -3.95
N GLU A 58 11.57 -17.16 -3.44
CA GLU A 58 11.86 -17.39 -2.02
C GLU A 58 11.30 -16.26 -1.14
N LEU A 59 11.39 -15.00 -1.58
CA LEU A 59 10.80 -13.86 -0.87
C LEU A 59 9.27 -13.97 -0.78
N LEU A 60 8.60 -14.31 -1.88
CA LEU A 60 7.15 -14.53 -1.90
C LEU A 60 6.73 -15.65 -0.94
N LYS A 61 7.42 -16.81 -0.99
CA LYS A 61 7.18 -17.93 -0.08
C LYS A 61 7.45 -17.58 1.39
N THR A 62 8.43 -16.72 1.64
CA THR A 62 8.73 -16.25 2.99
C THR A 62 7.58 -15.39 3.52
N GLN A 63 7.02 -14.48 2.71
CA GLN A 63 5.85 -13.70 3.10
C GLN A 63 4.63 -14.61 3.37
N GLU A 64 4.36 -15.60 2.51
CA GLU A 64 3.28 -16.58 2.71
C GLU A 64 3.47 -17.37 4.01
N ARG A 65 4.69 -17.88 4.26
CA ARG A 65 5.03 -18.60 5.49
C ARG A 65 4.84 -17.71 6.74
N LEU A 66 5.23 -16.43 6.68
CA LEU A 66 5.02 -15.50 7.79
C LEU A 66 3.53 -15.29 8.05
N THR A 67 2.71 -15.19 7.01
CA THR A 67 1.25 -15.13 7.16
C THR A 67 0.69 -16.41 7.81
N GLU A 68 1.13 -17.59 7.39
CA GLU A 68 0.70 -18.87 7.97
C GLU A 68 1.12 -19.00 9.45
N GLU A 69 2.34 -18.61 9.80
CA GLU A 69 2.89 -18.77 11.16
C GLU A 69 2.33 -17.74 12.15
N THR A 70 2.04 -16.52 11.69
CA THR A 70 1.64 -15.40 12.57
C THR A 70 0.15 -15.08 12.53
N GLY A 71 -0.55 -15.49 11.46
CA GLY A 71 -1.92 -15.07 11.17
C GLY A 71 -2.04 -13.64 10.63
N ILE A 72 -0.92 -12.93 10.41
CA ILE A 72 -0.92 -11.58 9.84
C ILE A 72 -0.92 -11.66 8.31
N PRO A 73 -1.97 -11.18 7.61
CA PRO A 73 -2.02 -11.26 6.17
C PRO A 73 -0.94 -10.43 5.49
N GLY A 74 -0.31 -11.01 4.47
CA GLY A 74 0.63 -10.35 3.58
C GLY A 74 -0.03 -9.95 2.25
N MET A 75 0.45 -8.87 1.65
CA MET A 75 0.24 -8.55 0.24
C MET A 75 1.57 -8.13 -0.42
N ALA A 76 1.69 -8.33 -1.74
CA ALA A 76 2.86 -7.86 -2.49
C ALA A 76 2.61 -6.49 -3.10
N ASP A 77 3.52 -5.54 -2.87
CA ASP A 77 3.58 -4.31 -3.64
C ASP A 77 4.51 -4.48 -4.86
N ILE A 78 3.91 -4.65 -6.05
CA ILE A 78 4.65 -4.88 -7.30
C ILE A 78 5.01 -3.52 -7.89
N VAL A 79 6.29 -3.16 -7.79
CA VAL A 79 6.79 -1.88 -8.28
C VAL A 79 7.35 -2.00 -9.69
N ALA A 80 6.79 -1.24 -10.64
CA ALA A 80 7.23 -1.22 -12.03
C ALA A 80 7.36 0.20 -12.60
N ASN A 81 8.17 0.36 -13.65
CA ASN A 81 8.34 1.63 -14.37
C ASN A 81 7.68 1.66 -15.74
N THR A 82 7.34 0.50 -16.30
CA THR A 82 6.75 0.35 -17.65
C THR A 82 5.67 -0.73 -17.64
N GLY A 83 4.76 -0.70 -18.61
CA GLY A 83 3.80 -1.79 -18.79
C GLY A 83 4.45 -3.14 -19.10
N GLU A 84 5.59 -3.17 -19.79
CA GLU A 84 6.34 -4.42 -20.05
C GLU A 84 6.86 -5.04 -18.74
N GLU A 85 7.39 -4.21 -17.84
CA GLU A 85 7.79 -4.66 -16.50
C GLU A 85 6.60 -5.18 -15.70
N PHE A 86 5.46 -4.48 -15.73
CA PHE A 86 4.26 -4.96 -15.05
C PHE A 86 3.82 -6.33 -15.56
N LYS A 87 3.75 -6.54 -16.89
CA LYS A 87 3.38 -7.84 -17.45
C LYS A 87 4.28 -8.96 -16.93
N LEU A 88 5.58 -8.74 -16.99
CA LEU A 88 6.59 -9.70 -16.53
C LEU A 88 6.45 -9.99 -15.02
N PHE A 89 6.37 -8.95 -14.19
CA PHE A 89 6.33 -9.11 -12.73
C PHE A 89 5.00 -9.64 -12.23
N ILE A 90 3.87 -9.25 -12.83
CA ILE A 90 2.54 -9.78 -12.50
C ILE A 90 2.46 -11.26 -12.86
N ASP A 91 2.93 -11.67 -14.04
CA ASP A 91 2.98 -13.09 -14.41
C ASP A 91 3.85 -13.89 -13.43
N PHE A 92 5.01 -13.35 -13.07
CA PHE A 92 5.91 -14.00 -12.12
C PHE A 92 5.27 -14.16 -10.73
N VAL A 93 4.76 -13.08 -10.14
CA VAL A 93 4.13 -13.11 -8.81
C VAL A 93 2.92 -14.03 -8.83
N SER A 94 2.07 -13.92 -9.87
CA SER A 94 0.84 -14.72 -9.94
C SER A 94 1.05 -16.20 -10.18
N SER A 95 2.17 -16.58 -10.80
CA SER A 95 2.57 -17.98 -10.99
C SER A 95 3.23 -18.59 -9.74
N ASN A 96 3.84 -17.77 -8.89
CA ASN A 96 4.59 -18.22 -7.72
C ASN A 96 3.85 -18.04 -6.38
N SER A 97 2.76 -17.27 -6.34
CA SER A 97 2.00 -16.99 -5.13
C SER A 97 0.52 -16.75 -5.41
N ARG A 98 -0.32 -17.08 -4.42
CA ARG A 98 -1.75 -16.75 -4.41
C ARG A 98 -2.07 -15.47 -3.62
N MET A 99 -1.05 -14.85 -3.03
CA MET A 99 -1.18 -13.65 -2.22
C MET A 99 -1.78 -12.48 -3.04
N PRO A 100 -2.63 -11.63 -2.43
CA PRO A 100 -3.05 -10.38 -3.04
C PRO A 100 -1.89 -9.43 -3.29
N PHE A 101 -2.06 -8.51 -4.23
CA PHE A 101 -0.99 -7.58 -4.59
C PHE A 101 -1.51 -6.20 -4.99
N CYS A 102 -0.64 -5.21 -5.08
CA CYS A 102 -0.90 -3.98 -5.81
C CYS A 102 0.04 -3.78 -6.98
N ILE A 103 -0.43 -3.01 -7.94
CA ILE A 103 0.43 -2.42 -8.98
C ILE A 103 0.82 -1.03 -8.50
N ASP A 104 2.12 -0.76 -8.41
CA ASP A 104 2.66 0.54 -8.01
C ASP A 104 3.62 1.07 -9.10
N ALA A 105 3.27 2.24 -9.61
CA ALA A 105 4.13 3.01 -10.50
C ALA A 105 3.90 4.50 -10.29
N TRP A 106 4.97 5.28 -10.42
CA TRP A 106 4.95 6.73 -10.23
C TRP A 106 4.09 7.48 -11.25
N VAL A 107 3.95 6.93 -12.45
CA VAL A 107 3.27 7.57 -13.60
C VAL A 107 2.01 6.81 -14.00
N MET A 108 0.97 7.55 -14.38
CA MET A 108 -0.34 7.01 -14.76
C MET A 108 -0.28 5.93 -15.84
N LYS A 109 0.46 6.15 -16.94
CA LYS A 109 0.45 5.24 -18.10
C LYS A 109 0.84 3.79 -17.74
N PRO A 110 1.99 3.51 -17.12
CA PRO A 110 2.32 2.17 -16.63
C PRO A 110 1.27 1.58 -15.69
N LYS A 111 0.70 2.36 -14.76
CA LYS A 111 -0.35 1.87 -13.86
C LYS A 111 -1.59 1.41 -14.65
N LEU A 112 -2.03 2.18 -15.63
CA LEU A 112 -3.15 1.79 -16.51
C LEU A 112 -2.83 0.53 -17.32
N GLU A 113 -1.61 0.42 -17.86
CA GLU A 113 -1.14 -0.78 -18.57
C GLU A 113 -1.11 -2.03 -17.67
N GLY A 114 -0.66 -1.88 -16.42
CA GLY A 114 -0.68 -2.94 -15.42
C GLY A 114 -2.10 -3.34 -15.01
N ALA A 115 -3.00 -2.37 -14.81
CA ALA A 115 -4.40 -2.63 -14.48
C ALA A 115 -5.13 -3.35 -15.63
N ALA A 116 -4.94 -2.90 -16.87
CA ALA A 116 -5.50 -3.54 -18.05
C ALA A 116 -4.98 -4.98 -18.21
N TYR A 117 -3.70 -5.22 -17.89
CA TYR A 117 -3.15 -6.58 -17.91
C TYR A 117 -3.75 -7.47 -16.82
N CYS A 118 -3.95 -6.95 -15.60
CA CYS A 118 -4.67 -7.67 -14.56
C CYS A 118 -6.10 -8.02 -15.00
N ALA A 119 -6.79 -7.14 -15.72
CA ALA A 119 -8.10 -7.41 -16.30
C ALA A 119 -8.05 -8.55 -17.32
N GLU A 120 -7.10 -8.51 -18.26
CA GLU A 120 -6.88 -9.57 -19.25
C GLU A 120 -6.64 -10.95 -18.60
N LYS A 121 -5.91 -10.98 -17.48
CA LYS A 121 -5.58 -12.21 -16.75
C LYS A 121 -6.63 -12.65 -15.73
N GLY A 122 -7.72 -11.89 -15.55
CA GLY A 122 -8.74 -12.19 -14.53
C GLY A 122 -8.22 -12.04 -13.10
N LEU A 123 -7.31 -11.10 -12.86
CA LEU A 123 -6.65 -10.86 -11.57
C LEU A 123 -7.22 -9.65 -10.80
N LEU A 124 -8.27 -8.97 -11.31
CA LEU A 124 -8.82 -7.75 -10.70
C LEU A 124 -9.32 -7.93 -9.27
N ASP A 125 -9.86 -9.10 -8.92
CA ASP A 125 -10.28 -9.44 -7.55
C ASP A 125 -9.11 -9.59 -6.58
N ARG A 126 -7.91 -9.84 -7.09
CA ARG A 126 -6.71 -10.13 -6.29
C ARG A 126 -5.74 -8.95 -6.23
N MET A 127 -6.09 -7.84 -6.89
CA MET A 127 -5.23 -6.68 -7.02
C MET A 127 -5.91 -5.41 -6.54
N PHE A 128 -5.14 -4.46 -6.01
CA PHE A 128 -5.62 -3.09 -5.83
C PHE A 128 -4.72 -2.08 -6.56
N TYR A 129 -5.33 -1.00 -7.03
CA TYR A 129 -4.64 0.07 -7.75
C TYR A 129 -3.93 0.99 -6.76
N ASN A 130 -2.59 0.98 -6.76
CA ASN A 130 -1.76 1.88 -5.97
C ASN A 130 -1.13 2.93 -6.92
N SER A 131 -1.59 4.18 -6.91
CA SER A 131 -2.73 4.76 -6.16
C SER A 131 -3.36 5.89 -6.98
N LEU A 132 -4.51 6.39 -6.51
CA LEU A 132 -5.03 7.70 -6.88
C LEU A 132 -4.46 8.75 -5.93
N THR A 133 -3.86 9.83 -6.45
CA THR A 133 -3.10 10.81 -5.64
C THR A 133 -3.64 12.22 -5.80
N VAL A 134 -3.51 13.04 -4.74
CA VAL A 134 -4.02 14.42 -4.69
C VAL A 134 -3.38 15.36 -5.74
N TRP A 135 -2.19 15.00 -6.21
CA TRP A 135 -1.36 15.80 -7.13
C TRP A 135 -1.39 15.31 -8.58
N GLU A 136 -2.11 14.24 -8.90
CA GLU A 136 -2.29 13.82 -10.30
C GLU A 136 -3.07 14.90 -11.06
N LYS A 137 -2.50 15.36 -12.17
CA LYS A 137 -3.08 16.44 -12.99
C LYS A 137 -4.28 15.94 -13.79
N ASP A 138 -4.21 14.70 -14.26
CA ASP A 138 -5.22 14.08 -15.10
C ASP A 138 -6.11 13.10 -14.31
N LEU A 139 -6.34 13.36 -13.02
CA LEU A 139 -7.00 12.45 -12.08
C LEU A 139 -8.42 12.02 -12.55
N GLU A 140 -9.20 12.93 -13.13
CA GLU A 140 -10.53 12.59 -13.69
C GLU A 140 -10.44 11.57 -14.83
N THR A 141 -9.40 11.69 -15.66
CA THR A 141 -9.13 10.74 -16.74
C THR A 141 -8.66 9.42 -16.16
N GLU A 142 -7.71 9.44 -15.23
CA GLU A 142 -7.22 8.23 -14.56
C GLU A 142 -8.36 7.41 -13.94
N ILE A 143 -9.23 8.06 -13.16
CA ILE A 143 -10.39 7.42 -12.51
C ILE A 143 -11.34 6.81 -13.54
N ARG A 144 -11.59 7.52 -14.66
CA ARG A 144 -12.46 7.03 -15.72
C ARG A 144 -11.89 5.78 -16.39
N GLU A 145 -10.60 5.79 -16.70
CA GLU A 145 -9.90 4.69 -17.35
C GLU A 145 -9.87 3.44 -16.44
N ILE A 146 -9.49 3.58 -15.17
CA ILE A 146 -9.48 2.42 -14.25
C ILE A 146 -10.88 1.85 -14.00
N ALA A 147 -11.91 2.71 -13.98
CA ALA A 147 -13.30 2.26 -13.88
C ALA A 147 -13.75 1.49 -15.14
N GLN A 148 -13.33 1.93 -16.34
CA GLN A 148 -13.62 1.23 -17.60
C GLN A 148 -12.87 -0.11 -17.71
N ILE A 149 -11.64 -0.19 -17.18
CA ILE A 149 -10.88 -1.44 -17.04
C ILE A 149 -11.58 -2.42 -16.09
N GLY A 150 -12.38 -1.92 -15.15
CA GLY A 150 -13.07 -2.72 -14.14
C GLY A 150 -12.27 -2.91 -12.86
N VAL A 151 -11.32 -2.00 -12.56
CA VAL A 151 -10.60 -2.00 -11.27
C VAL A 151 -11.60 -1.95 -10.13
N LYS A 152 -11.45 -2.87 -9.15
CA LYS A 152 -12.38 -3.05 -8.03
C LYS A 152 -11.93 -2.35 -6.76
N HIS A 153 -10.63 -2.29 -6.53
CA HIS A 153 -10.05 -1.88 -5.25
C HIS A 153 -9.03 -0.77 -5.49
N VAL A 154 -9.19 0.36 -4.83
CA VAL A 154 -8.33 1.55 -5.02
C VAL A 154 -7.78 2.06 -3.69
N LEU A 155 -6.49 2.37 -3.70
CA LEU A 155 -5.84 3.10 -2.61
C LEU A 155 -5.82 4.59 -2.94
N LEU A 156 -6.30 5.40 -1.99
CA LEU A 156 -6.28 6.86 -2.08
C LEU A 156 -5.09 7.39 -1.28
N VAL A 157 -4.11 7.99 -1.95
CA VAL A 157 -3.00 8.66 -1.26
C VAL A 157 -3.40 10.11 -0.99
N ALA A 158 -3.74 10.39 0.26
CA ALA A 158 -4.37 11.63 0.69
C ALA A 158 -3.37 12.72 1.13
N PHE A 159 -2.10 12.60 0.75
CA PHE A 159 -1.08 13.57 1.15
C PHE A 159 -1.23 14.91 0.42
N ASP A 160 -1.49 15.95 1.21
CA ASP A 160 -1.55 17.34 0.78
C ASP A 160 -0.21 18.04 1.10
N GLN A 161 0.46 18.54 0.05
CA GLN A 161 1.73 19.25 0.19
C GLN A 161 1.58 20.61 0.87
N GLU A 162 0.44 21.27 0.69
CA GLU A 162 0.17 22.61 1.26
C GLU A 162 -0.21 22.51 2.75
N ASN A 163 -0.79 21.38 3.15
CA ASN A 163 -1.14 21.09 4.54
C ASN A 163 -0.62 19.71 4.97
N GLN A 164 0.59 19.70 5.54
CA GLN A 164 1.24 18.47 5.99
C GLN A 164 0.70 17.90 7.33
N MET A 165 -0.36 18.49 7.89
CA MET A 165 -1.00 18.04 9.14
C MET A 165 -2.06 16.96 8.89
N PRO A 166 -2.56 16.28 9.95
CA PRO A 166 -3.67 15.33 9.83
C PRO A 166 -4.92 15.90 9.15
N SER A 167 -5.22 17.18 9.36
CA SER A 167 -6.34 17.87 8.69
C SER A 167 -6.16 17.95 7.17
N GLY A 168 -4.92 18.03 6.68
CA GLY A 168 -4.64 17.99 5.25
C GLY A 168 -4.95 16.65 4.62
N ARG A 169 -4.80 15.54 5.37
CA ARG A 169 -5.18 14.20 4.88
C ARG A 169 -6.69 14.07 4.77
N ILE A 170 -7.43 14.70 5.67
CA ILE A 170 -8.90 14.79 5.56
C ILE A 170 -9.30 15.59 4.31
N ALA A 171 -8.69 16.74 4.08
CA ALA A 171 -8.96 17.54 2.89
C ALA A 171 -8.58 16.79 1.60
N GLY A 172 -7.41 16.16 1.56
CA GLY A 172 -6.94 15.33 0.44
C GLY A 172 -7.87 14.15 0.16
N THR A 173 -8.30 13.44 1.20
CA THR A 173 -9.29 12.34 1.07
C THR A 173 -10.59 12.86 0.47
N GLN A 174 -11.13 13.97 0.98
CA GLN A 174 -12.35 14.57 0.45
C GLN A 174 -12.19 14.93 -1.03
N LYS A 175 -11.09 15.59 -1.41
CA LYS A 175 -10.81 15.98 -2.80
C LYS A 175 -10.80 14.77 -3.73
N LEU A 176 -10.18 13.66 -3.34
CA LEU A 176 -10.16 12.44 -4.16
C LEU A 176 -11.56 11.84 -4.30
N LEU A 177 -12.35 11.79 -3.22
CA LEU A 177 -13.73 11.30 -3.24
C LEU A 177 -14.64 12.17 -4.13
N ASP A 178 -14.50 13.50 -4.04
CA ASP A 178 -15.29 14.44 -4.85
C ASP A 178 -15.04 14.23 -6.35
N VAL A 179 -13.80 13.92 -6.74
CA VAL A 179 -13.45 13.61 -8.14
C VAL A 179 -14.02 12.25 -8.56
N ILE A 180 -13.95 11.23 -7.70
CA ILE A 180 -14.57 9.91 -7.97
C ILE A 180 -16.08 10.07 -8.19
N GLU A 181 -16.75 10.84 -7.33
CA GLU A 181 -18.18 11.14 -7.45
C GLU A 181 -18.49 11.92 -8.74
N LYS A 182 -17.71 12.96 -9.06
CA LYS A 182 -17.87 13.75 -10.29
C LYS A 182 -17.75 12.90 -11.56
N VAL A 183 -16.81 11.94 -11.59
CA VAL A 183 -16.65 11.01 -12.71
C VAL A 183 -17.79 9.97 -12.75
N GLY A 184 -18.44 9.71 -11.61
CA GLY A 184 -19.47 8.69 -11.46
C GLY A 184 -18.91 7.27 -11.36
N ALA A 185 -17.63 7.13 -10.98
CA ALA A 185 -16.99 5.83 -10.81
C ALA A 185 -17.40 5.16 -9.50
N LYS A 186 -17.41 3.81 -9.49
CA LYS A 186 -17.71 3.00 -8.32
C LYS A 186 -16.65 1.93 -8.15
N PHE A 187 -16.12 1.81 -6.94
CA PHE A 187 -15.15 0.81 -6.54
C PHE A 187 -15.74 -0.04 -5.41
N GLU A 188 -15.45 -1.32 -5.39
CA GLU A 188 -15.87 -2.25 -4.32
C GLU A 188 -15.14 -1.92 -3.01
N SER A 189 -13.85 -1.59 -3.09
CA SER A 189 -13.02 -1.21 -1.94
C SER A 189 -12.35 0.14 -2.18
N ILE A 190 -12.49 1.05 -1.21
CA ILE A 190 -11.76 2.30 -1.12
C ILE A 190 -11.12 2.36 0.27
N PHE A 191 -9.81 2.57 0.30
CA PHE A 191 -9.04 2.73 1.53
C PHE A 191 -7.97 3.80 1.34
N VAL A 192 -7.49 4.38 2.43
CA VAL A 192 -6.73 5.64 2.40
C VAL A 192 -5.33 5.48 2.96
N ASP A 193 -4.31 5.81 2.17
CA ASP A 193 -2.94 5.99 2.64
C ASP A 193 -2.72 7.44 3.08
N THR A 194 -2.24 7.64 4.31
CA THR A 194 -2.02 8.97 4.91
C THR A 194 -0.60 9.52 4.78
N SER A 195 0.27 8.74 4.13
CA SER A 195 1.66 8.97 3.74
C SER A 195 2.59 9.48 4.83
N VAL A 196 3.63 8.66 5.10
CA VAL A 196 4.68 8.99 6.05
C VAL A 196 5.78 9.78 5.36
N MET A 197 6.11 10.95 5.91
CA MET A 197 7.15 11.84 5.36
C MET A 197 8.52 11.68 6.02
N ASN A 198 8.56 11.02 7.18
CA ASN A 198 9.74 10.65 7.96
C ASN A 198 9.25 9.82 9.18
N GLY A 199 10.16 9.16 9.90
CA GLY A 199 9.81 8.35 11.07
C GLY A 199 8.84 9.04 12.05
N PRO A 200 9.16 10.23 12.58
CA PRO A 200 8.27 10.96 13.50
C PRO A 200 6.89 11.30 12.92
N ALA A 201 6.78 11.59 11.63
CA ALA A 201 5.53 11.92 10.96
C ALA A 201 4.53 10.75 10.92
N THR A 202 4.95 9.53 11.25
CA THR A 202 4.05 8.37 11.48
C THR A 202 2.98 8.69 12.52
N ALA A 203 3.28 9.53 13.52
CA ALA A 203 2.29 9.98 14.49
C ALA A 203 1.14 10.77 13.84
N PHE A 204 1.43 11.60 12.84
CA PHE A 204 0.39 12.31 12.09
C PHE A 204 -0.46 11.37 11.25
N CYS A 205 0.13 10.28 10.75
CA CYS A 205 -0.61 9.24 10.03
C CYS A 205 -1.61 8.55 10.95
N GLY A 206 -1.20 8.14 12.16
CA GLY A 206 -2.11 7.54 13.15
C GLY A 206 -3.28 8.47 13.54
N VAL A 207 -3.01 9.77 13.74
CA VAL A 207 -4.07 10.76 14.02
C VAL A 207 -4.99 10.94 12.82
N ALA A 208 -4.45 11.05 11.61
CA ALA A 208 -5.22 11.18 10.37
C ALA A 208 -6.10 9.94 10.13
N ASN A 209 -5.55 8.74 10.32
CA ASN A 209 -6.26 7.48 10.17
C ASN A 209 -7.47 7.40 11.11
N LYS A 210 -7.29 7.77 12.39
CA LYS A 210 -8.41 7.90 13.33
C LYS A 210 -9.49 8.84 12.81
N MET A 211 -9.10 10.04 12.34
CA MET A 211 -10.04 11.03 11.82
C MET A 211 -10.76 10.53 10.55
N ILE A 212 -10.08 9.79 9.67
CA ILE A 212 -10.66 9.21 8.45
C ILE A 212 -11.68 8.12 8.82
N LYS A 213 -11.32 7.21 9.73
CA LYS A 213 -12.22 6.17 10.25
C LYS A 213 -13.44 6.77 10.97
N GLU A 214 -13.25 7.85 11.73
CA GLU A 214 -14.34 8.60 12.37
C GLU A 214 -15.25 9.29 11.37
N LYS A 215 -14.72 9.85 10.27
CA LYS A 215 -15.54 10.60 9.32
C LYS A 215 -16.24 9.71 8.27
N TRP A 216 -15.57 8.68 7.77
CA TRP A 216 -16.06 7.88 6.65
C TRP A 216 -16.08 6.36 6.88
N GLY A 217 -15.45 5.89 7.95
CA GLY A 217 -15.32 4.45 8.22
C GLY A 217 -14.40 3.69 7.26
N PHE A 218 -13.64 4.39 6.40
CA PHE A 218 -12.73 3.72 5.45
C PHE A 218 -11.59 3.00 6.18
N PRO A 219 -11.11 1.86 5.67
CA PRO A 219 -9.83 1.31 6.10
C PRO A 219 -8.71 2.30 5.77
N THR A 220 -7.66 2.28 6.57
CA THR A 220 -6.57 3.25 6.46
C THR A 220 -5.19 2.60 6.52
N ALA A 221 -4.23 3.24 5.87
CA ALA A 221 -2.89 2.76 5.67
C ALA A 221 -1.87 3.89 5.77
N SER A 222 -0.60 3.51 5.84
CA SER A 222 0.53 4.38 5.54
C SER A 222 1.78 3.51 5.29
N ALA A 223 2.89 4.14 4.90
CA ALA A 223 4.18 3.48 4.67
C ALA A 223 5.21 3.87 5.74
N PRO A 224 5.13 3.37 7.00
CA PRO A 224 6.11 3.67 8.05
C PRO A 224 7.55 3.30 7.67
N SER A 225 7.72 2.27 6.84
CA SER A 225 9.01 1.88 6.27
C SER A 225 9.67 3.04 5.50
N ASN A 226 8.94 3.81 4.70
CA ASN A 226 9.52 4.99 4.03
C ASN A 226 10.16 5.96 5.03
N GLY A 227 9.53 6.14 6.20
CA GLY A 227 10.08 6.95 7.28
C GLY A 227 11.31 6.34 7.96
N SER A 228 11.33 5.02 8.17
CA SER A 228 12.46 4.33 8.81
C SER A 228 13.69 4.27 7.90
N TYR A 229 13.50 4.04 6.58
CA TYR A 229 14.58 3.93 5.60
C TYR A 229 15.35 5.25 5.41
N MET A 230 14.72 6.41 5.70
CA MET A 230 15.42 7.69 5.71
C MET A 230 16.58 7.76 6.73
N ASP A 231 16.45 7.06 7.85
CA ASP A 231 17.48 6.98 8.89
C ASP A 231 18.31 5.68 8.82
N LEU A 232 18.14 4.86 7.78
CA LEU A 232 18.84 3.58 7.59
C LEU A 232 20.34 3.72 7.77
N LYS A 233 20.95 4.68 7.06
CA LYS A 233 22.41 4.92 7.13
C LYS A 233 22.84 5.28 8.54
N ARG A 234 22.17 6.24 9.16
CA ARG A 234 22.47 6.75 10.50
C ARG A 234 22.44 5.63 11.54
N PHE A 235 21.35 4.86 11.59
CA PHE A 235 21.23 3.80 12.59
C PHE A 235 22.11 2.59 12.31
N LYS A 236 22.42 2.31 11.03
CA LYS A 236 23.44 1.30 10.69
C LYS A 236 24.85 1.70 11.10
N GLU A 237 25.20 2.97 11.03
CA GLU A 237 26.51 3.45 11.52
C GLU A 237 26.59 3.41 13.05
N MET A 238 25.50 3.72 13.76
CA MET A 238 25.48 3.72 15.22
C MET A 238 25.46 2.31 15.82
N TRP A 239 24.61 1.42 15.30
CA TRP A 239 24.30 0.12 15.93
C TRP A 239 24.14 -1.03 14.92
N ALA A 240 24.79 -0.94 13.76
CA ALA A 240 24.67 -1.90 12.67
C ALA A 240 23.19 -2.12 12.25
N PHE A 241 22.90 -3.23 11.58
CA PHE A 241 21.55 -3.54 11.12
C PHE A 241 20.50 -3.52 12.25
N LYS A 242 20.89 -3.96 13.46
CA LYS A 242 20.02 -3.97 14.63
C LYS A 242 19.52 -2.59 15.03
N GLY A 243 20.32 -1.54 14.80
CA GLY A 243 19.92 -0.16 15.06
C GLY A 243 18.71 0.23 14.22
N TRP A 244 18.83 0.06 12.90
CA TRP A 244 17.75 0.40 11.99
C TRP A 244 16.54 -0.52 12.17
N SER A 245 16.75 -1.84 12.25
CA SER A 245 15.64 -2.80 12.36
C SER A 245 14.82 -2.60 13.64
N ALA A 246 15.43 -2.11 14.73
CA ALA A 246 14.70 -1.77 15.94
C ALA A 246 13.81 -0.53 15.77
N THR A 247 14.29 0.50 15.05
CA THR A 247 13.49 1.69 14.73
C THR A 247 12.35 1.35 13.78
N ASP A 248 12.62 0.56 12.76
CA ASP A 248 11.65 0.10 11.78
C ASP A 248 10.52 -0.70 12.45
N ALA A 249 10.87 -1.75 13.19
CA ALA A 249 9.88 -2.55 13.94
C ALA A 249 9.06 -1.71 14.93
N ALA A 250 9.67 -0.71 15.58
CA ALA A 250 8.94 0.17 16.49
C ALA A 250 7.93 1.06 15.76
N LEU A 251 8.30 1.64 14.61
CA LEU A 251 7.39 2.45 13.80
C LEU A 251 6.24 1.62 13.24
N GLU A 252 6.52 0.44 12.70
CA GLU A 252 5.50 -0.47 12.18
C GLU A 252 4.53 -0.94 13.26
N SER A 253 5.06 -1.33 14.43
CA SER A 253 4.23 -1.77 15.57
C SER A 253 3.33 -0.64 16.08
N LEU A 254 3.85 0.59 16.16
CA LEU A 254 3.06 1.76 16.55
C LEU A 254 2.01 2.10 15.50
N SER A 255 2.31 1.97 14.20
CA SER A 255 1.33 2.14 13.13
C SER A 255 0.19 1.13 13.26
N ALA A 256 0.51 -0.16 13.35
CA ALA A 256 -0.48 -1.23 13.52
C ALA A 256 -1.36 -1.02 14.77
N PHE A 257 -0.82 -0.44 15.84
CA PHE A 257 -1.57 -0.05 17.02
C PHE A 257 -2.48 1.17 16.78
N PHE A 258 -1.99 2.18 16.06
CA PHE A 258 -2.70 3.45 15.83
C PHE A 258 -3.52 3.44 14.54
N PHE A 259 -4.68 2.78 14.60
CA PHE A 259 -5.76 2.87 13.60
C PHE A 259 -5.37 2.48 12.16
N HIS A 260 -4.20 1.88 11.91
CA HIS A 260 -3.87 1.33 10.61
C HIS A 260 -4.52 -0.04 10.42
N ASP A 261 -5.19 -0.23 9.31
CA ASP A 261 -5.71 -1.52 8.87
C ASP A 261 -4.73 -2.22 7.91
N MET A 262 -3.77 -1.46 7.38
CA MET A 262 -2.71 -1.91 6.48
C MET A 262 -1.44 -1.05 6.67
N ILE A 263 -0.25 -1.64 6.55
CA ILE A 263 1.03 -0.93 6.51
C ILE A 263 1.85 -1.37 5.30
N PHE A 264 2.47 -0.42 4.60
CA PHE A 264 3.52 -0.75 3.64
C PHE A 264 4.84 -0.97 4.39
N SER A 265 5.23 -2.22 4.53
CA SER A 265 6.36 -2.69 5.36
C SER A 265 7.72 -2.65 4.65
N GLY A 266 7.78 -2.00 3.48
CA GLY A 266 9.02 -1.86 2.71
C GLY A 266 9.40 -3.15 1.97
N PRO A 267 10.64 -3.25 1.47
CA PRO A 267 11.04 -4.37 0.61
C PRO A 267 11.02 -5.71 1.33
N MET A 268 10.46 -6.73 0.68
CA MET A 268 10.47 -8.12 1.17
C MET A 268 11.88 -8.63 1.53
N ALA A 269 12.91 -8.09 0.87
CA ALA A 269 14.30 -8.50 1.05
C ALA A 269 15.04 -7.83 2.23
N GLY A 270 14.41 -6.89 2.94
CA GLY A 270 14.98 -6.13 4.07
C GLY A 270 16.15 -5.21 3.70
#